data_AF-A0A1W1V535-F1
#
_entry.id   AF-A0A1W1V535-F1
#
_cell.length_a   1.000
_cell.length_b   1.000
_cell.length_c   1.000
_cell.angle_alpha   90.00
_cell.angle_beta   90.00
_cell.angle_gamma   90.00
#
_symmetry.space_group_name_H-M   'P 1'
#
loop_
_entity.id
_entity.type
_entity.pdbx_description
1 polymer ?
#
loop_
_entity_poly.entity_id
_entity_poly.type
_entity_poly.pdbx_seq_one_letter_code
_entity_poly.pdbx_strand_id
1 'polypeptide(L)'
;MKTFINTSLLINHTLVKDTIQLRLNFNTEIYIQNDVKLRLVKNIIERLNLTELKKVYSSFRRKPTVNPLTMLEIIIYCYSEGIFTSREIEKSCKYDLRIRYLLDGNMSLINRAKFK
;
A
#
# COMPACT_ATOMS: atom_id res chain seq x y z
N MET A 1 46.23 -29.82 -3.73
CA MET A 1 44.83 -29.47 -4.01
C MET A 1 44.69 -27.96 -3.96
N LYS A 2 44.52 -27.30 -5.12
CA LYS A 2 44.22 -25.86 -5.17
C LYS A 2 42.72 -25.70 -4.86
N THR A 3 42.40 -25.03 -3.76
CA THR A 3 41.02 -24.68 -3.40
C THR A 3 40.51 -23.63 -4.38
N PHE A 4 39.61 -24.03 -5.28
CA PHE A 4 38.79 -23.10 -6.05
C PHE A 4 37.83 -22.40 -5.11
N ILE A 5 38.13 -21.16 -4.76
CA ILE A 5 37.16 -20.28 -4.12
C ILE A 5 36.18 -19.91 -5.23
N ASN A 6 34.96 -20.45 -5.15
CA ASN A 6 33.85 -20.09 -6.04
C ASN A 6 33.62 -18.57 -5.98
N THR A 7 34.13 -17.84 -6.97
CA THR A 7 33.81 -16.43 -7.22
C THR A 7 32.44 -16.28 -7.90
N SER A 8 31.51 -17.20 -7.61
CA SER A 8 30.18 -17.27 -8.23
C SER A 8 29.12 -16.54 -7.40
N LEU A 9 29.44 -15.40 -6.77
CA LEU A 9 28.49 -14.74 -5.85
C LEU A 9 28.00 -13.36 -6.27
N LEU A 10 28.66 -12.63 -7.18
CA LEU A 10 28.28 -11.22 -7.37
C LEU A 10 28.61 -10.67 -8.76
N ILE A 11 27.87 -11.01 -9.81
CA ILE A 11 27.95 -10.14 -11.00
C ILE A 11 26.62 -10.00 -11.76
N ASN A 12 25.68 -9.30 -11.13
CA ASN A 12 24.56 -8.66 -11.83
C ASN A 12 25.11 -7.50 -12.70
N HIS A 13 25.61 -7.80 -13.88
CA HIS A 13 26.12 -6.81 -14.83
C HIS A 13 25.68 -7.17 -16.24
N THR A 14 25.45 -6.15 -17.06
CA THR A 14 25.23 -6.31 -18.50
C THR A 14 26.43 -5.72 -19.22
N LEU A 15 27.03 -6.49 -20.12
CA LEU A 15 28.13 -6.00 -20.96
C LEU A 15 27.53 -5.30 -22.18
N VAL A 16 27.81 -4.00 -22.30
CA VAL A 16 27.45 -3.21 -23.49
C VAL A 16 28.74 -2.61 -24.04
N LYS A 17 29.15 -3.08 -25.23
CA LYS A 17 30.26 -2.52 -26.03
C LYS A 17 31.47 -2.12 -25.18
N ASP A 18 32.01 -3.08 -24.43
CA ASP A 18 33.21 -2.94 -23.59
C ASP A 18 33.08 -2.13 -22.28
N THR A 19 31.87 -1.73 -21.90
CA THR A 19 31.59 -1.11 -20.59
C THR A 19 30.83 -2.06 -19.66
N ILE A 20 31.25 -2.10 -18.38
CA ILE A 20 30.58 -2.85 -17.33
C ILE A 20 29.47 -1.97 -16.76
N GLN A 21 28.22 -2.28 -17.07
CA GLN A 21 27.08 -1.65 -16.40
C GLN A 21 26.70 -2.48 -15.16
N LEU A 22 26.90 -1.89 -13.98
CA LEU A 22 26.41 -2.46 -12.72
C LEU A 22 24.88 -2.44 -12.71
N ARG A 23 24.23 -3.61 -12.61
CA ARG A 23 22.78 -3.67 -12.33
C ARG A 23 22.57 -3.52 -10.83
N LEU A 24 22.16 -2.33 -10.42
CA LEU A 24 21.74 -2.07 -9.05
C LEU A 24 20.31 -2.59 -8.86
N ASN A 25 20.19 -3.72 -8.17
CA ASN A 25 18.92 -4.28 -7.78
C ASN A 25 18.51 -3.65 -6.45
N PHE A 26 18.06 -2.38 -6.47
CA PHE A 26 17.59 -1.73 -5.26
C PHE A 26 16.23 -2.31 -4.87
N ASN A 27 16.19 -3.10 -3.80
CA ASN A 27 14.95 -3.33 -3.08
C ASN A 27 14.68 -2.09 -2.21
N THR A 28 14.22 -1.00 -2.81
CA THR A 28 13.73 0.15 -2.04
C THR A 28 12.37 -0.23 -1.47
N GLU A 29 12.37 -1.09 -0.44
CA GLU A 29 11.21 -1.24 0.42
C GLU A 29 10.83 0.17 0.87
N ILE A 30 9.58 0.55 0.59
CA ILE A 30 9.09 1.88 0.91
C ILE A 30 9.12 1.97 2.44
N TYR A 31 10.11 2.70 2.97
CA TYR A 31 10.23 2.92 4.40
C TYR A 31 9.19 3.96 4.82
N ILE A 32 8.00 3.49 5.17
CA ILE A 32 7.03 4.33 5.89
C ILE A 32 7.55 4.42 7.32
N GLN A 33 8.06 5.60 7.70
CA GLN A 33 8.31 5.92 9.11
C GLN A 33 7.05 5.59 9.91
N ASN A 34 7.21 4.89 11.03
CA ASN A 34 6.13 4.47 11.93
C ASN A 34 5.17 5.63 12.22
N ASP A 35 4.12 5.75 11.41
CA ASP A 35 3.14 6.80 11.57
C ASP A 35 2.23 6.39 12.74
N VAL A 36 2.46 7.03 13.89
CA VAL A 36 1.68 6.84 15.13
C VAL A 36 0.18 6.91 14.83
N LYS A 37 -0.23 7.81 13.93
CA LYS A 37 -1.62 7.98 13.49
C LYS A 37 -2.18 6.74 12.79
N LEU A 38 -1.47 6.13 11.84
CA LEU A 38 -1.92 4.91 11.16
C LEU A 38 -2.13 3.77 12.14
N ARG A 39 -1.21 3.62 13.11
CA ARG A 39 -1.32 2.60 14.15
C ARG A 39 -2.51 2.85 15.08
N LEU A 40 -2.78 4.10 15.44
CA LEU A 40 -3.96 4.46 16.22
C LEU A 40 -5.26 4.14 15.47
N VAL A 41 -5.34 4.48 14.19
CA VAL A 41 -6.51 4.18 13.35
C VAL A 41 -6.77 2.67 13.30
N LYS A 42 -5.74 1.85 13.05
CA LYS A 42 -5.87 0.38 13.08
C LYS A 42 -6.35 -0.14 14.43
N ASN A 43 -5.75 0.33 15.53
CA ASN A 43 -6.16 -0.07 16.88
C ASN A 43 -7.62 0.28 17.19
N ILE A 44 -8.10 1.43 16.73
CA ILE A 44 -9.50 1.85 16.91
C ILE A 44 -10.42 0.90 16.13
N ILE A 45 -10.07 0.56 14.90
CA ILE A 45 -10.88 -0.27 14.00
C ILE A 45 -10.93 -1.72 14.45
N GLU A 46 -9.84 -2.27 14.99
CA GLU A 46 -9.82 -3.59 15.62
C GLU A 46 -10.73 -3.67 16.85
N ARG A 47 -10.87 -2.57 17.60
CA ARG A 47 -11.72 -2.50 18.79
C ARG A 47 -13.19 -2.21 18.46
N LEU A 48 -13.47 -1.70 17.27
CA LEU A 48 -14.84 -1.43 16.81
C LEU A 48 -15.53 -2.74 16.40
N ASN A 49 -16.79 -2.89 16.83
CA ASN A 49 -17.60 -4.03 16.40
C ASN A 49 -18.10 -3.81 14.97
N LEU A 50 -17.41 -4.40 13.99
CA LEU A 50 -17.70 -4.25 12.55
C LEU A 50 -18.54 -5.40 11.98
N THR A 51 -19.21 -6.19 12.84
CA THR A 51 -20.02 -7.34 12.42
C THR A 51 -21.21 -6.92 11.54
N GLU A 52 -21.88 -5.83 11.89
CA GLU A 52 -22.99 -5.29 11.10
C GLU A 52 -22.52 -4.75 9.75
N LEU A 53 -21.41 -4.01 9.75
CA LEU A 53 -20.80 -3.47 8.54
C LEU A 53 -20.43 -4.62 7.58
N LYS A 54 -19.81 -5.69 8.08
CA LYS A 54 -19.51 -6.89 7.29
C LYS A 54 -20.78 -7.53 6.72
N LYS A 55 -21.89 -7.60 7.48
CA LYS A 55 -23.16 -8.16 6.99
C LYS A 55 -23.72 -7.35 5.82
N VAL A 56 -23.78 -6.03 5.94
CA VAL A 56 -24.29 -5.12 4.89
C VAL A 56 -23.48 -5.24 3.60
N TYR A 57 -22.15 -5.30 3.73
CA TYR A 57 -21.27 -5.44 2.56
C TYR A 57 -21.18 -6.89 2.05
N SER A 58 -21.57 -7.90 2.83
CA SER A 58 -21.66 -9.30 2.38
C SER A 58 -22.91 -9.60 1.55
N SER A 59 -24.02 -8.92 1.82
CA SER A 59 -25.28 -9.11 1.09
C SER A 59 -25.29 -8.38 -0.25
N PHE A 60 -24.28 -7.55 -0.52
CA PHE A 60 -24.21 -6.79 -1.75
C PHE A 60 -23.84 -7.72 -2.91
N ARG A 61 -24.78 -7.87 -3.86
CA ARG A 61 -24.62 -8.72 -5.07
C ARG A 61 -23.38 -8.39 -5.91
N ARG A 62 -22.78 -7.21 -5.72
CA ARG A 62 -21.52 -6.80 -6.36
C ARG A 62 -20.37 -6.99 -5.37
N LYS A 63 -19.33 -7.73 -5.77
CA LYS A 63 -18.07 -7.76 -5.02
C LYS A 63 -17.55 -6.32 -4.89
N PRO A 64 -17.43 -5.78 -3.65
CA PRO A 64 -16.90 -4.46 -3.46
C PRO A 64 -15.47 -4.43 -4.01
N THR A 65 -15.16 -3.37 -4.76
CA THR A 65 -13.85 -3.26 -5.41
C THR A 65 -12.75 -3.06 -4.35
N VAL A 66 -13.05 -2.44 -3.21
CA VAL A 66 -12.12 -2.30 -2.07
C VAL A 66 -12.73 -3.02 -0.86
N ASN A 67 -11.90 -3.59 0.01
CA ASN A 67 -12.37 -4.17 1.27
C ASN A 67 -13.06 -3.07 2.11
N PRO A 68 -14.30 -3.26 2.57
CA PRO A 68 -15.01 -2.23 3.34
C PRO A 68 -14.28 -1.84 4.63
N LEU A 69 -13.48 -2.75 5.20
CA LEU A 69 -12.61 -2.44 6.34
C LEU A 69 -11.55 -1.41 5.96
N THR A 70 -10.76 -1.66 4.93
CA THR A 70 -9.70 -0.75 4.49
C THR A 70 -10.27 0.61 4.07
N MET A 71 -11.46 0.62 3.46
CA MET A 71 -12.13 1.87 3.12
C MET A 71 -12.51 2.69 4.38
N LEU A 72 -12.97 2.03 5.45
CA LEU A 72 -13.22 2.69 6.73
C LEU A 72 -11.93 3.25 7.34
N GLU A 73 -10.82 2.50 7.28
CA GLU A 73 -9.52 2.97 7.79
C GLU A 73 -9.07 4.27 7.10
N ILE A 74 -9.21 4.32 5.77
CA ILE A 74 -8.86 5.50 4.97
C ILE A 74 -9.75 6.70 5.33
N ILE A 75 -11.05 6.47 5.48
CA ILE A 75 -11.99 7.54 5.85
C ILE A 75 -11.61 8.10 7.22
N ILE A 76 -11.40 7.27 8.23
CA ILE A 76 -11.03 7.72 9.57
C ILE A 76 -9.69 8.47 9.54
N TYR A 77 -8.71 7.98 8.79
CA TYR A 77 -7.43 8.64 8.63
C TYR A 77 -7.56 10.03 7.98
N CYS A 78 -8.26 10.13 6.84
CA CYS A 78 -8.48 11.40 6.15
C CYS A 78 -9.20 12.43 7.04
N TYR A 79 -10.21 11.99 7.78
CA TYR A 79 -10.93 12.87 8.71
C TYR A 79 -10.02 13.35 9.85
N SER A 80 -9.07 12.53 10.31
CA SER A 80 -8.07 12.93 11.31
C SER A 80 -7.07 13.96 10.80
N GLU A 81 -6.84 14.01 9.49
CA GLU A 81 -6.01 15.03 8.82
C GLU A 81 -6.80 16.29 8.41
N GLY A 82 -8.10 16.35 8.71
CA GLY A 82 -8.97 17.47 8.33
C GLY A 82 -9.47 17.44 6.89
N ILE A 83 -9.39 16.30 6.22
CA ILE A 83 -9.83 16.11 4.83
C ILE A 83 -11.20 15.45 4.82
N PHE A 84 -12.21 16.20 4.37
CA PHE A 84 -13.60 15.77 4.46
C PHE A 84 -14.27 15.60 3.10
N THR A 85 -13.76 16.24 2.05
CA THR A 85 -14.40 16.19 0.74
C THR A 85 -14.01 14.92 -0.01
N SER A 86 -14.97 14.29 -0.70
CA SER A 86 -14.72 13.07 -1.49
C SER A 86 -13.61 13.26 -2.52
N ARG A 87 -13.53 14.43 -3.14
CA ARG A 87 -12.50 14.80 -4.11
C ARG A 87 -11.10 14.89 -3.48
N GLU A 88 -11.00 15.43 -2.28
CA GLU A 88 -9.71 15.50 -1.58
C GLU A 88 -9.31 14.15 -1.05
N ILE A 89 -10.25 13.34 -0.53
CA ILE A 89 -9.97 11.95 -0.13
C ILE A 89 -9.45 11.15 -1.34
N GLU A 90 -10.05 11.31 -2.52
CA GLU A 90 -9.57 10.66 -3.74
C GLU A 90 -8.15 11.13 -4.12
N LYS A 91 -7.84 12.42 -3.97
CA LYS A 91 -6.48 12.94 -4.18
C LYS A 91 -5.50 12.36 -3.17
N SER A 92 -5.85 12.32 -1.89
CA SER A 92 -5.00 11.74 -0.85
C SER A 92 -4.73 10.26 -1.10
N CYS A 93 -5.74 9.49 -1.53
CA CYS A 93 -5.57 8.12 -1.97
C CYS A 93 -4.59 7.95 -3.16
N LYS A 94 -4.48 8.97 -4.03
CA LYS A 94 -3.58 8.94 -5.19
C LYS A 94 -2.15 9.36 -4.88
N TYR A 95 -1.99 10.37 -4.04
CA TYR A 95 -0.69 11.04 -3.83
C TYR A 95 -0.05 10.72 -2.47
N ASP A 96 -0.84 10.40 -1.44
CA ASP A 96 -0.31 10.08 -0.11
C ASP A 96 0.20 8.63 -0.06
N LEU A 97 1.49 8.50 0.23
CA LEU A 97 2.18 7.21 0.35
C LEU A 97 1.62 6.35 1.49
N ARG A 98 1.15 7.00 2.56
CA ARG A 98 0.62 6.36 3.78
C ARG A 98 -0.67 5.59 3.50
N ILE A 99 -1.59 6.26 2.81
CA ILE A 99 -2.87 5.68 2.38
C ILE A 99 -2.62 4.59 1.33
N ARG A 100 -1.68 4.81 0.41
CA ARG A 100 -1.31 3.83 -0.60
C ARG A 100 -0.73 2.54 -0.02
N TYR A 101 0.02 2.65 1.07
CA TYR A 101 0.49 1.49 1.82
C TYR A 101 -0.67 0.72 2.48
N LEU A 102 -1.64 1.43 3.06
CA LEU A 102 -2.85 0.82 3.63
C LEU A 102 -3.65 -0.01 2.60
N LEU A 103 -3.48 0.29 1.32
CA LEU A 103 -4.14 -0.37 0.21
C LEU A 103 -3.35 -1.56 -0.36
N ASP A 104 -2.18 -1.89 0.21
CA ASP A 104 -1.29 -2.97 -0.24
C ASP A 104 -1.01 -2.93 -1.75
N GLY A 105 -0.82 -1.73 -2.30
CA GLY A 105 -0.54 -1.56 -3.74
C GLY A 105 -1.74 -1.81 -4.67
N ASN A 106 -2.95 -2.03 -4.15
CA ASN A 106 -4.17 -2.18 -4.94
C ASN A 106 -4.72 -0.83 -5.45
N MET A 107 -3.85 -0.03 -6.08
CA MET A 107 -4.18 1.28 -6.67
C MET A 107 -5.31 1.19 -7.72
N SER A 108 -5.43 0.03 -8.37
CA SER A 108 -6.43 -0.26 -9.40
C SER A 108 -7.88 -0.24 -8.88
N LEU A 109 -8.06 -0.35 -7.57
CA LEU A 109 -9.38 -0.43 -6.93
C LEU A 109 -9.95 0.98 -6.64
N ILE A 110 -9.09 1.99 -6.42
CA ILE A 110 -9.50 3.38 -6.17
C ILE A 110 -10.07 4.03 -7.44
N ASN A 111 -9.42 3.84 -8.60
CA ASN A 111 -9.88 4.42 -9.86
C ASN A 111 -11.27 3.92 -10.31
N ARG A 112 -11.73 2.80 -9.73
CA ARG A 112 -13.07 2.22 -9.93
C ARG A 112 -14.05 2.57 -8.82
N ALA A 113 -13.56 2.85 -7.61
CA ALA A 113 -14.36 3.38 -6.51
C ALA A 113 -14.72 4.84 -6.82
N LYS A 114 -15.78 5.05 -7.58
CA LYS A 114 -16.38 6.37 -7.73
C LYS A 114 -16.93 6.79 -6.36
N PHE A 115 -16.20 7.64 -5.64
CA PHE A 115 -16.70 8.39 -4.50
C PHE A 115 -17.71 9.41 -5.03
N LYS A 116 -18.93 8.97 -5.31
CA LYS A 116 -20.01 9.80 -5.82
C LYS A 116 -20.85 10.36 -4.68
#